data_AF-A0A389MTB9-F1
#
_entry.id   AF-A0A389MTB9-F1
#
_cell.length_a   1.000
_cell.length_b   1.000
_cell.length_c   1.000
_cell.angle_alpha   90.00
_cell.angle_beta   90.00
_cell.angle_gamma   90.00
#
_symmetry.space_group_name_H-M   'P 1'
#
loop_
_entity.id
_entity.type
_entity.pdbx_description
1 polymer ?
#
loop_
_entity_poly.entity_id
_entity_poly.type
_entity_poly.pdbx_seq_one_letter_code
_entity_poly.pdbx_strand_id
1 'polypeptide(L)'
;MEYQGIVSIEVPETPHLGGNADHGDPYSFAPTVVRHLVERFALRSMLDLGSGQGHTAALFHRHGVAAIACDGLTRNIHDNVFPTVQVDFTRAPVVSAVDLVWCQEVAEHVEERYLDNFVRSLACGKVILMTHALPGQHGYHHVNCKDAGYWIEVISRAGYNCAVADTNRVRALAQEDGAAYLARTGLLFTRAR
;
A
#
# COMPACT_ATOMS: atom_id res chain seq x y z
N MET A 1 5.49 17.88 4.78
CA MET A 1 4.16 17.89 5.40
C MET A 1 4.42 17.56 6.86
N GLU A 2 4.27 18.52 7.77
CA GLU A 2 4.41 18.24 9.21
C GLU A 2 3.05 17.70 9.69
N TYR A 3 3.02 16.45 10.14
CA TYR A 3 1.81 15.74 10.53
C TYR A 3 1.31 16.20 11.91
N GLN A 4 0.65 17.35 11.99
CA GLN A 4 0.05 17.80 13.24
C GLN A 4 -1.08 16.85 13.66
N GLY A 5 -0.89 16.14 14.79
CA GLY A 5 -1.91 15.30 15.41
C GLY A 5 -1.87 13.81 15.05
N ILE A 6 -0.94 13.36 14.20
CA ILE A 6 -0.72 11.93 13.96
C ILE A 6 0.39 11.44 14.90
N VAL A 7 0.08 10.40 15.68
CA VAL A 7 1.08 9.72 16.51
C VAL A 7 1.71 8.62 15.65
N SER A 8 2.98 8.78 15.30
CA SER A 8 3.73 7.72 14.60
C SER A 8 4.17 6.65 15.61
N ILE A 9 4.01 5.38 15.23
CA ILE A 9 4.48 4.26 16.03
C ILE A 9 5.92 3.92 15.63
N GLU A 10 6.86 4.22 16.52
CA GLU A 10 8.27 3.87 16.37
C GLU A 10 8.61 2.64 17.22
N VAL A 11 9.35 1.67 16.65
CA VAL A 11 9.69 0.40 17.32
C VAL A 11 11.20 0.12 17.18
N PRO A 12 12.05 0.76 18.00
CA PRO A 12 13.50 0.72 17.84
C PRO A 12 14.12 -0.69 17.79
N GLU A 13 13.50 -1.67 18.43
CA GLU A 13 13.95 -3.07 18.46
C GLU A 13 13.74 -3.80 17.12
N THR A 14 12.73 -3.38 16.35
CA THR A 14 12.39 -3.90 15.02
C THR A 14 12.01 -2.74 14.11
N PRO A 15 12.98 -1.89 13.72
CA PRO A 15 12.69 -0.60 13.12
C PRO A 15 12.00 -0.72 11.75
N HIS A 16 12.17 -1.85 11.06
CA HIS A 16 11.51 -2.14 9.78
C HIS A 16 10.02 -2.46 9.87
N LEU A 17 9.47 -2.65 11.08
CA LEU A 17 8.06 -2.95 11.30
C LEU A 17 7.25 -1.75 11.82
N GLY A 18 7.89 -0.61 12.09
CA GLY A 18 7.23 0.61 12.56
C GLY A 18 6.99 1.64 11.44
N GLY A 19 6.57 2.84 11.83
CA GLY A 19 6.40 3.99 10.95
C GLY A 19 4.94 4.29 10.59
N ASN A 20 4.01 3.39 10.89
CA ASN A 20 2.58 3.64 10.69
C ASN A 20 2.00 4.62 11.72
N ALA A 21 0.86 5.21 11.38
CA ALA A 21 0.06 6.03 12.28
C ALA A 21 -0.73 5.17 13.28
N ASP A 22 -0.74 5.57 14.55
CA ASP A 22 -1.63 5.01 15.57
C ASP A 22 -3.07 5.45 15.30
N HIS A 23 -4.02 4.51 15.34
CA HIS A 23 -5.44 4.70 15.00
C HIS A 23 -5.74 5.09 13.54
N GLY A 24 -4.79 4.82 12.64
CA GLY A 24 -4.93 5.03 11.20
C GLY A 24 -4.48 6.41 10.73
N ASP A 25 -4.06 6.48 9.46
CA ASP A 25 -3.60 7.72 8.84
C ASP A 25 -4.76 8.38 8.06
N PRO A 26 -5.26 9.57 8.46
CA PRO A 26 -6.32 10.25 7.74
C PRO A 26 -5.93 10.62 6.29
N TYR A 27 -4.64 10.78 5.99
CA TYR A 27 -4.15 11.08 4.65
C TYR A 27 -4.04 9.85 3.76
N SER A 28 -4.34 8.64 4.28
CA SER A 28 -4.44 7.42 3.49
C SER A 28 -5.87 7.00 3.14
N PHE A 29 -6.87 7.57 3.81
CA PHE A 29 -8.27 7.19 3.63
C PHE A 29 -8.85 7.72 2.30
N ALA A 30 -9.16 6.82 1.35
CA ALA A 30 -9.57 7.17 -0.01
C ALA A 30 -10.86 6.46 -0.50
N PRO A 31 -12.04 6.78 0.06
CA PRO A 31 -13.29 6.07 -0.24
C PRO A 31 -13.78 6.21 -1.69
N THR A 32 -13.57 7.35 -2.33
CA THR A 32 -13.95 7.55 -3.74
C THR A 32 -13.04 6.74 -4.66
N VAL A 33 -11.75 6.64 -4.34
CA VAL A 33 -10.81 5.75 -5.04
C VAL A 33 -11.24 4.29 -4.91
N VAL A 34 -11.55 3.82 -3.70
CA VAL A 34 -11.98 2.43 -3.47
C VAL A 34 -13.19 2.09 -4.32
N ARG A 35 -14.27 2.89 -4.24
CA ARG A 35 -15.47 2.67 -5.06
C ARG A 35 -15.15 2.63 -6.55
N HIS A 36 -14.34 3.58 -7.03
CA HIS A 36 -13.96 3.64 -8.43
C HIS A 36 -13.23 2.38 -8.90
N LEU A 37 -12.28 1.86 -8.12
CA LEU A 37 -11.53 0.65 -8.47
C LEU A 37 -12.42 -0.59 -8.50
N VAL A 38 -13.33 -0.72 -7.52
CA VAL A 38 -14.29 -1.83 -7.46
C VAL A 38 -15.12 -1.88 -8.73
N GLU A 39 -15.66 -0.74 -9.17
CA GLU A 39 -16.47 -0.64 -10.40
C GLU A 39 -15.61 -0.84 -11.66
N ARG A 40 -14.47 -0.14 -11.76
CA ARG A 40 -13.60 -0.09 -12.96
C ARG A 40 -12.98 -1.44 -13.31
N PHE A 41 -12.66 -2.25 -12.31
CA PHE A 41 -11.98 -3.54 -12.46
C PHE A 41 -12.84 -4.74 -12.06
N ALA A 42 -14.11 -4.51 -11.67
CA ALA A 42 -15.01 -5.55 -11.18
C ALA A 42 -14.37 -6.41 -10.07
N LEU A 43 -13.74 -5.74 -9.10
CA LEU A 43 -12.94 -6.40 -8.06
C LEU A 43 -13.82 -7.31 -7.19
N ARG A 44 -13.35 -8.53 -6.94
CA ARG A 44 -13.98 -9.47 -6.00
C ARG A 44 -13.08 -9.84 -4.84
N SER A 45 -11.77 -9.64 -5.01
CA SER A 45 -10.76 -9.98 -4.00
C SER A 45 -9.64 -8.93 -3.97
N MET A 46 -9.13 -8.64 -2.78
CA MET A 46 -8.01 -7.73 -2.60
C MET A 46 -7.07 -8.14 -1.47
N LEU A 47 -5.81 -7.73 -1.59
CA LEU A 47 -4.76 -7.86 -0.57
C LEU A 47 -4.26 -6.45 -0.20
N ASP A 48 -4.36 -6.11 1.08
CA ASP A 48 -3.90 -4.85 1.66
C ASP A 48 -2.54 -5.07 2.33
N LEU A 49 -1.45 -4.68 1.66
CA LEU A 49 -0.08 -4.83 2.14
C LEU A 49 0.33 -3.58 2.93
N GLY A 50 0.79 -3.77 4.16
CA GLY A 50 1.06 -2.68 5.10
C GLY A 50 -0.25 -2.05 5.58
N SER A 51 -1.21 -2.89 5.96
CA SER A 51 -2.57 -2.45 6.24
C SER A 51 -2.72 -1.59 7.49
N GLY A 52 -1.67 -1.47 8.31
CA GLY A 52 -1.78 -0.99 9.68
C GLY A 52 -2.86 -1.79 10.41
N GLN A 53 -3.78 -1.07 11.04
CA GLN A 53 -4.93 -1.66 11.74
C GLN A 53 -6.06 -2.16 10.81
N GLY A 54 -5.90 -2.09 9.47
CA GLY A 54 -6.83 -2.71 8.52
C GLY A 54 -8.00 -1.84 8.06
N HIS A 55 -7.88 -0.51 8.15
CA HIS A 55 -8.95 0.42 7.77
C HIS A 55 -9.33 0.34 6.28
N THR A 56 -8.33 0.20 5.39
CA THR A 56 -8.56 0.09 3.94
C THR A 56 -9.20 -1.25 3.58
N ALA A 57 -8.70 -2.36 4.13
CA ALA A 57 -9.33 -3.68 3.99
C ALA A 57 -10.81 -3.67 4.45
N ALA A 58 -11.12 -3.05 5.60
CA ALA A 58 -12.50 -2.89 6.07
C ALA A 58 -13.38 -2.11 5.08
N LEU A 59 -12.82 -1.08 4.44
CA LEU A 59 -13.52 -0.26 3.45
C LEU A 59 -13.83 -1.06 2.18
N PHE A 60 -12.86 -1.79 1.62
CA PHE A 60 -13.11 -2.71 0.51
C PHE A 60 -14.15 -3.78 0.84
N HIS A 61 -14.09 -4.34 2.06
CA HIS A 61 -15.04 -5.34 2.51
C HIS A 61 -16.48 -4.83 2.53
N ARG A 62 -16.70 -3.57 2.95
CA ARG A 62 -18.02 -2.91 2.89
C ARG A 62 -18.57 -2.77 1.47
N HIS A 63 -17.71 -2.78 0.46
CA HIS A 63 -18.08 -2.79 -0.96
C HIS A 63 -18.24 -4.20 -1.54
N GLY A 64 -18.26 -5.25 -0.71
CA GLY A 64 -18.48 -6.63 -1.14
C GLY A 64 -17.23 -7.32 -1.70
N VAL A 65 -16.04 -6.73 -1.51
CA VAL A 65 -14.76 -7.32 -1.92
C VAL A 65 -14.21 -8.20 -0.80
N ALA A 66 -13.82 -9.43 -1.10
CA ALA A 66 -13.09 -10.26 -0.15
C ALA A 66 -11.71 -9.65 0.11
N ALA A 67 -11.37 -9.33 1.37
CA ALA A 67 -10.15 -8.62 1.71
C ALA A 67 -9.24 -9.47 2.60
N ILE A 68 -7.94 -9.44 2.33
CA ILE A 68 -6.88 -9.95 3.19
C ILE A 68 -6.03 -8.75 3.62
N ALA A 69 -5.96 -8.48 4.92
CA ALA A 69 -5.09 -7.45 5.47
C ALA A 69 -3.78 -8.06 5.97
N CYS A 70 -2.65 -7.41 5.68
CA CYS A 70 -1.32 -7.86 6.07
C CYS A 70 -0.50 -6.70 6.62
N ASP A 71 0.08 -6.90 7.80
CA ASP A 71 0.96 -5.91 8.45
C ASP A 71 2.12 -6.59 9.20
N GLY A 72 3.23 -5.88 9.39
CA GLY A 72 4.39 -6.42 10.07
C GLY A 72 4.36 -6.28 11.58
N LEU A 73 3.70 -5.23 12.09
CA LEU A 73 3.74 -4.90 13.49
C LEU A 73 2.72 -5.70 14.29
N THR A 74 3.19 -6.49 15.26
CA THR A 74 2.33 -7.28 16.16
C THR A 74 1.23 -6.43 16.82
N ARG A 75 1.50 -5.16 17.15
CA ARG A 75 0.50 -4.23 17.69
C ARG A 75 -0.67 -4.03 16.73
N ASN A 76 -0.40 -3.79 15.44
CA ASN A 76 -1.44 -3.62 14.42
C ASN A 76 -2.29 -4.88 14.24
N ILE A 77 -1.73 -6.06 14.55
CA ILE A 77 -2.45 -7.35 14.53
C ILE A 77 -3.39 -7.48 15.73
N HIS A 78 -3.00 -6.99 16.91
CA HIS A 78 -3.83 -7.07 18.12
C HIS A 78 -4.89 -5.96 18.18
N ASP A 79 -4.52 -4.73 17.81
CA ASP A 79 -5.37 -3.55 17.89
C ASP A 79 -6.06 -3.25 16.55
N ASN A 80 -6.42 -4.28 15.78
CA ASN A 80 -6.98 -4.12 14.45
C ASN A 80 -8.48 -3.72 14.46
N VAL A 81 -8.92 -3.04 13.40
CA VAL A 81 -10.34 -2.85 13.06
C VAL A 81 -10.84 -3.85 12.02
N PHE A 82 -9.92 -4.58 11.40
CA PHE A 82 -10.18 -5.66 10.46
C PHE A 82 -9.16 -6.78 10.67
N PRO A 83 -9.53 -8.07 10.63
CA PRO A 83 -8.58 -9.16 10.85
C PRO A 83 -7.34 -9.07 9.95
N THR A 84 -6.18 -8.87 10.57
CA THR A 84 -4.90 -8.69 9.89
C THR A 84 -3.97 -9.88 10.17
N VAL A 85 -3.26 -10.34 9.15
CA VAL A 85 -2.24 -11.39 9.26
C VAL A 85 -0.86 -10.75 9.40
N GLN A 86 -0.04 -11.27 10.31
CA GLN A 86 1.32 -10.78 10.47
C GLN A 86 2.23 -11.24 9.31
N VAL A 87 2.91 -10.31 8.65
CA VAL A 87 3.83 -10.59 7.54
C VAL A 87 5.12 -9.79 7.68
N ASP A 88 6.26 -10.37 7.32
CA ASP A 88 7.55 -9.66 7.35
C ASP A 88 8.33 -9.94 6.06
N PHE A 89 8.48 -8.90 5.23
CA PHE A 89 9.18 -8.99 3.95
C PHE A 89 10.67 -9.29 4.10
N THR A 90 11.27 -9.11 5.29
CA THR A 90 12.65 -9.54 5.55
C THR A 90 12.78 -11.06 5.61
N ARG A 91 11.65 -11.78 5.77
CA ARG A 91 11.61 -13.24 5.93
C ARG A 91 11.04 -13.95 4.72
N ALA A 92 9.90 -13.50 4.18
CA ALA A 92 9.20 -14.18 3.10
C ALA A 92 8.24 -13.23 2.34
N PRO A 93 7.87 -13.57 1.08
CA PRO A 93 6.76 -12.89 0.41
C PRO A 93 5.41 -13.36 0.96
N VAL A 94 4.39 -12.52 0.77
CA VAL A 94 2.98 -12.94 0.81
C VAL A 94 2.63 -13.59 -0.52
N VAL A 95 1.85 -14.68 -0.48
CA VAL A 95 1.40 -15.40 -1.67
C VAL A 95 -0.10 -15.60 -1.60
N SER A 96 -0.84 -14.91 -2.46
CA SER A 96 -2.28 -15.04 -2.63
C SER A 96 -2.67 -14.61 -4.05
N ALA A 97 -3.67 -15.24 -4.66
CA ALA A 97 -4.17 -14.77 -5.95
C ALA A 97 -5.38 -13.87 -5.71
N VAL A 98 -5.25 -12.58 -6.04
CA VAL A 98 -6.30 -11.57 -5.84
C VAL A 98 -6.49 -10.69 -7.08
N ASP A 99 -7.62 -10.00 -7.15
CA ASP A 99 -7.86 -9.06 -8.25
C ASP A 99 -7.04 -7.78 -8.07
N LEU A 100 -6.95 -7.26 -6.85
CA LEU A 100 -6.19 -6.04 -6.51
C LEU A 100 -5.18 -6.29 -5.38
N VAL A 101 -3.96 -5.79 -5.53
CA VAL A 101 -3.09 -5.49 -4.38
C VAL A 101 -3.08 -4.00 -4.13
N TRP A 102 -3.43 -3.60 -2.91
CA TRP A 102 -3.32 -2.24 -2.39
C TRP A 102 -2.09 -2.15 -1.48
N CYS A 103 -1.24 -1.15 -1.66
CA CYS A 103 0.01 -1.01 -0.91
C CYS A 103 0.39 0.46 -0.76
N GLN A 104 -0.02 1.11 0.33
CA GLN A 104 0.12 2.55 0.50
C GLN A 104 1.00 2.88 1.71
N GLU A 105 2.01 3.72 1.49
CA GLU A 105 3.06 4.11 2.47
C GLU A 105 3.77 2.89 3.07
N VAL A 106 4.43 2.11 2.19
CA VAL A 106 5.13 0.86 2.55
C VAL A 106 6.44 0.72 1.78
N ALA A 107 6.44 1.06 0.49
CA ALA A 107 7.55 0.78 -0.42
C ALA A 107 8.88 1.39 0.06
N GLU A 108 8.81 2.56 0.68
CA GLU A 108 9.92 3.31 1.27
C GLU A 108 10.50 2.68 2.54
N HIS A 109 9.75 1.82 3.22
CA HIS A 109 10.17 1.09 4.41
C HIS A 109 10.86 -0.24 4.08
N VAL A 110 10.77 -0.71 2.83
CA VAL A 110 11.37 -1.97 2.40
C VAL A 110 12.79 -1.74 1.89
N GLU A 111 13.79 -2.23 2.64
CA GLU A 111 15.19 -2.23 2.19
C GLU A 111 15.35 -2.93 0.82
N GLU A 112 16.20 -2.39 -0.06
CA GLU A 112 16.38 -2.91 -1.43
C GLU A 112 16.71 -4.42 -1.47
N ARG A 113 17.45 -4.93 -0.47
CA ARG A 113 17.80 -6.36 -0.35
C ARG A 113 16.60 -7.30 -0.20
N TYR A 114 15.44 -6.79 0.20
CA TYR A 114 14.20 -7.56 0.38
C TYR A 114 13.16 -7.28 -0.73
N LEU A 115 13.55 -6.58 -1.80
CA LEU A 115 12.63 -6.25 -2.89
C LEU A 115 12.04 -7.48 -3.58
N ASP A 116 12.75 -8.61 -3.66
CA ASP A 116 12.16 -9.82 -4.25
C ASP A 116 10.89 -10.24 -3.49
N ASN A 117 10.95 -10.26 -2.15
CA ASN A 117 9.81 -10.62 -1.31
C ASN A 117 8.66 -9.61 -1.48
N PHE A 118 8.98 -8.32 -1.49
CA PHE A 118 7.99 -7.26 -1.65
C PHE A 118 7.32 -7.28 -3.03
N VAL A 119 8.11 -7.35 -4.11
CA VAL A 119 7.61 -7.37 -5.49
C VAL A 119 6.80 -8.64 -5.76
N ARG A 120 7.20 -9.80 -5.23
CA ARG A 120 6.39 -11.03 -5.33
C ARG A 120 5.05 -10.90 -4.59
N SER A 121 5.03 -10.18 -3.47
CA SER A 121 3.80 -9.88 -2.74
C SER A 121 2.89 -8.94 -3.52
N LEU A 122 3.44 -7.88 -4.14
CA LEU A 122 2.71 -7.01 -5.06
C LEU A 122 2.18 -7.78 -6.28
N ALA A 123 2.97 -8.72 -6.81
CA ALA A 123 2.62 -9.52 -7.97
C ALA A 123 1.50 -10.56 -7.73
N CYS A 124 0.92 -10.61 -6.53
CA CYS A 124 -0.27 -11.37 -6.20
C CYS A 124 -1.54 -10.85 -6.92
N GLY A 125 -1.56 -9.56 -7.27
CA GLY A 125 -2.71 -8.90 -7.88
C GLY A 125 -2.76 -9.01 -9.40
N LYS A 126 -3.95 -8.94 -9.99
CA LYS A 126 -4.09 -8.61 -11.42
C LYS A 126 -3.86 -7.12 -11.66
N VAL A 127 -4.26 -6.31 -10.68
CA VAL A 127 -4.04 -4.88 -10.57
C VAL A 127 -3.22 -4.61 -9.32
N ILE A 128 -2.29 -3.65 -9.39
CA ILE A 128 -1.54 -3.14 -8.24
C ILE A 128 -1.83 -1.66 -8.14
N LEU A 129 -2.19 -1.17 -6.96
CA LEU A 129 -2.14 0.25 -6.63
C LEU A 129 -1.18 0.44 -5.46
N MET A 130 -0.13 1.22 -5.67
CA MET A 130 0.84 1.52 -4.62
C MET A 130 1.21 2.99 -4.55
N THR A 131 1.68 3.45 -3.39
CA THR A 131 2.40 4.73 -3.25
C THR A 131 3.87 4.48 -2.95
N HIS A 132 4.65 5.56 -2.94
CA HIS A 132 6.04 5.56 -2.53
C HIS A 132 6.43 6.93 -2.00
N ALA A 133 7.39 6.98 -1.09
CA ALA A 133 8.03 8.24 -0.68
C ALA A 133 9.03 8.74 -1.75
N LEU A 134 9.15 10.06 -1.87
CA LEU A 134 10.07 10.70 -2.82
C LEU A 134 11.51 10.71 -2.29
N PRO A 135 12.55 10.73 -3.16
CA PRO A 135 13.93 10.90 -2.71
C PRO A 135 14.10 12.09 -1.76
N GLY A 136 14.76 11.86 -0.62
CA GLY A 136 14.94 12.86 0.43
C GLY A 136 13.73 13.08 1.36
N GLN A 137 12.60 12.38 1.15
CA GLN A 137 11.48 12.40 2.08
C GLN A 137 11.84 11.60 3.33
N HIS A 138 12.05 12.31 4.43
CA HIS A 138 12.32 11.71 5.75
C HIS A 138 11.04 11.15 6.38
N GLY A 139 11.22 10.15 7.24
CA GLY A 139 10.20 9.48 8.02
C GLY A 139 10.84 8.30 8.76
N TYR A 140 10.11 7.73 9.72
CA TYR A 140 10.62 6.62 10.51
C TYR A 140 10.95 5.42 9.62
N HIS A 141 12.20 4.97 9.64
CA HIS A 141 12.69 3.85 8.81
C HIS A 141 12.44 4.01 7.30
N HIS A 142 12.48 5.23 6.77
CA HIS A 142 12.50 5.47 5.33
C HIS A 142 13.89 5.12 4.76
N VAL A 143 14.00 3.93 4.20
CA VAL A 143 15.27 3.35 3.70
C VAL A 143 15.32 3.22 2.18
N ASN A 144 14.17 3.37 1.50
CA ASN A 144 14.03 3.13 0.06
C ASN A 144 13.18 4.20 -0.63
N CYS A 145 13.44 5.47 -0.32
CA CYS A 145 12.81 6.61 -0.97
C CYS A 145 13.32 6.78 -2.41
N LYS A 146 12.55 6.29 -3.38
CA LYS A 146 12.88 6.31 -4.81
C LYS A 146 11.79 7.04 -5.62
N ASP A 147 12.18 7.57 -6.77
CA ASP A 147 11.23 8.24 -7.66
C ASP A 147 10.30 7.25 -8.38
N ALA A 148 9.29 7.79 -9.07
CA ALA A 148 8.29 6.99 -9.77
C ALA A 148 8.90 6.16 -10.93
N GLY A 149 9.96 6.65 -11.58
CA GLY A 149 10.61 5.95 -12.68
C GLY A 149 11.24 4.64 -12.21
N TYR A 150 11.91 4.68 -11.06
CA TYR A 150 12.44 3.49 -10.39
C TYR A 150 11.34 2.45 -10.12
N TRP A 151 10.24 2.84 -9.46
CA TRP A 151 9.16 1.90 -9.13
C TRP A 151 8.45 1.36 -10.37
N ILE A 152 8.25 2.21 -11.40
CA ILE A 152 7.71 1.76 -12.68
C ILE A 152 8.62 0.70 -13.30
N GLU A 153 9.94 0.89 -13.31
CA GLU A 153 10.89 -0.08 -13.85
C GLU A 153 10.88 -1.40 -13.06
N VAL A 154 10.93 -1.33 -11.72
CA VAL A 154 10.89 -2.49 -10.83
C VAL A 154 9.64 -3.34 -11.07
N ILE A 155 8.46 -2.70 -11.09
CA ILE A 155 7.18 -3.40 -11.27
C ILE A 155 7.02 -3.87 -12.73
N SER A 156 7.59 -3.16 -13.70
CA SER A 156 7.56 -3.59 -15.11
C SER A 156 8.35 -4.88 -15.32
N ARG A 157 9.50 -5.04 -14.67
CA ARG A 157 10.29 -6.29 -14.68
C ARG A 157 9.52 -7.49 -14.09
N ALA A 158 8.49 -7.23 -13.28
CA ALA A 158 7.58 -8.25 -12.74
C ALA A 158 6.38 -8.56 -13.66
N GLY A 159 6.36 -8.05 -14.90
CA GLY A 159 5.33 -8.36 -15.90
C GLY A 159 4.09 -7.47 -15.81
N TYR A 160 4.27 -6.19 -15.48
CA TYR A 160 3.21 -5.20 -15.40
C TYR A 160 3.51 -3.98 -16.26
N ASN A 161 2.48 -3.20 -16.59
CA ASN A 161 2.61 -1.88 -17.18
C ASN A 161 1.94 -0.84 -16.28
N CYS A 162 2.57 0.32 -16.12
CA CYS A 162 1.95 1.47 -15.46
C CYS A 162 0.76 1.96 -16.30
N ALA A 163 -0.45 1.86 -15.76
CA ALA A 163 -1.67 2.29 -16.40
C ALA A 163 -1.84 3.80 -16.19
N VAL A 164 -1.18 4.60 -17.03
CA VAL A 164 -1.09 6.07 -16.86
C VAL A 164 -2.45 6.75 -16.72
N ALA A 165 -3.44 6.38 -17.54
CA ALA A 165 -4.78 6.97 -17.49
C ALA A 165 -5.51 6.64 -16.18
N ASP A 166 -5.49 5.38 -15.75
CA ASP A 166 -6.11 4.94 -14.49
C ASP A 166 -5.34 5.53 -13.28
N THR A 167 -4.01 5.65 -13.36
CA THR A 167 -3.18 6.33 -12.35
C THR A 167 -3.59 7.78 -12.15
N ASN A 168 -3.73 8.53 -13.25
CA ASN A 168 -4.16 9.94 -13.18
C ASN A 168 -5.58 10.06 -12.62
N ARG A 169 -6.48 9.13 -12.98
CA ARG A 169 -7.84 9.10 -12.43
C ARG A 169 -7.83 8.84 -10.92
N VAL A 170 -7.05 7.87 -10.46
CA VAL A 170 -6.89 7.57 -9.03
C VAL A 170 -6.35 8.78 -8.27
N ARG A 171 -5.31 9.44 -8.80
CA ARG A 171 -4.73 10.64 -8.17
C ARG A 171 -5.73 11.78 -8.03
N ALA A 172 -6.54 12.02 -9.06
CA ALA A 172 -7.57 13.05 -9.03
C ALA A 172 -8.64 12.75 -7.98
N LEU A 173 -9.14 11.51 -7.91
CA LEU A 173 -10.12 11.10 -6.90
C LEU A 173 -9.53 11.14 -5.48
N ALA A 174 -8.28 10.72 -5.31
CA ALA A 174 -7.58 10.80 -4.03
C ALA A 174 -7.43 12.25 -3.54
N GLN A 175 -7.22 13.20 -4.46
CA GLN A 175 -7.18 14.61 -4.13
C GLN A 175 -8.52 15.14 -3.60
N GLU A 176 -9.65 14.64 -4.13
CA GLU A 176 -11.00 14.96 -3.64
C GLU A 176 -11.27 14.36 -2.25
N ASP A 177 -10.76 13.14 -2.00
CA ASP A 177 -10.86 12.45 -0.70
C ASP A 177 -9.93 13.06 0.38
N GLY A 178 -8.95 13.88 0.00
CA GLY A 178 -7.88 14.34 0.89
C GLY A 178 -6.79 13.30 1.16
N ALA A 179 -6.79 12.19 0.40
CA ALA A 179 -5.81 11.11 0.49
C ALA A 179 -4.47 11.51 -0.17
N ALA A 180 -3.68 12.31 0.55
CA ALA A 180 -2.54 13.04 0.02
C ALA A 180 -1.47 12.15 -0.62
N TYR A 181 -1.22 10.97 -0.07
CA TYR A 181 -0.19 10.06 -0.60
C TYR A 181 -0.55 9.52 -1.96
N LEU A 182 -1.77 8.98 -2.10
CA LEU A 182 -2.28 8.51 -3.38
C LEU A 182 -2.35 9.64 -4.40
N ALA A 183 -2.82 10.82 -4.00
CA ALA A 183 -2.88 11.99 -4.88
C ALA A 183 -1.50 12.37 -5.45
N ARG A 184 -0.46 12.26 -4.61
CA ARG A 184 0.90 12.72 -4.96
C ARG A 184 1.74 11.66 -5.67
N THR A 185 1.77 10.42 -5.16
CA THR A 185 2.71 9.38 -5.59
C THR A 185 2.04 8.04 -5.93
N GLY A 186 0.70 7.99 -5.97
CA GLY A 186 -0.03 6.78 -6.37
C GLY A 186 0.37 6.31 -7.77
N LEU A 187 0.61 5.03 -7.95
CA LEU A 187 0.93 4.37 -9.22
C LEU A 187 0.04 3.14 -9.36
N LEU A 188 -0.71 3.07 -10.46
CA LEU A 188 -1.56 1.93 -10.77
C LEU A 188 -0.95 1.11 -11.91
N PHE A 189 -0.87 -0.19 -11.70
CA PHE A 189 -0.32 -1.14 -12.66
C PHE A 189 -1.33 -2.22 -13.03
N THR A 190 -1.25 -2.69 -14.27
CA THR A 190 -2.01 -3.85 -14.76
C THR A 190 -1.06 -4.82 -15.44
N ARG A 191 -1.40 -6.12 -15.49
CA ARG A 191 -0.56 -7.13 -16.14
C ARG A 191 -0.19 -6.72 -17.57
N ALA A 192 1.08 -6.89 -17.92
CA ALA A 192 1.51 -6.80 -19.30
C ALA A 192 0.83 -7.91 -20.12
N ARG A 193 0.36 -7.56 -21.31
CA ARG A 193 -0.25 -8.51 -22.25
C ARG A 193 0.81 -9.43 -22.84
#